data_AF-A0A2V7MFF6-F1
#
_entry.id   AF-A0A2V7MFF6-F1
#
_cell.length_a   1.000
_cell.length_b   1.000
_cell.length_c   1.000
_cell.angle_alpha   90.00
_cell.angle_beta   90.00
_cell.angle_gamma   90.00
#
_symmetry.space_group_name_H-M   'P 1'
#
loop_
_entity.id
_entity.type
_entity.pdbx_description
1 polymer ?
#
loop_
_entity_poly.entity_id
_entity_poly.type
_entity_poly.pdbx_seq_one_letter_code
_entity_poly.pdbx_strand_id
1 'polypeptide(L)'
;MAIEGPLRELGIHDVFQLLDLSRKTGALRVTSELRHNEGKIYFDNGVVVSAEIRSNPHPLGALLLRTGKIAEADLERARDMQQRQGDKRRLGEILVALGVITQREVERQIHFQIEEVVFEVMSWNEGYFSFVEEAESKVPTEVTVRIPVEALLMEGARRIDEWSRIENRIPHVGVVPSLAPPPQGGGGELDLLPPEWEVLALIDGERSVRGLATELGRSDFEVAKTLFGL
;
A
#
# COMPACT_ATOMS: atom_id res chain seq x y z
N MET A 1 -12.97 -21.91 -12.50
CA MET A 1 -12.57 -22.93 -11.50
C MET A 1 -12.16 -22.21 -10.22
N ALA A 2 -12.29 -22.84 -9.05
CA ALA A 2 -11.75 -22.28 -7.81
C ALA A 2 -10.39 -22.93 -7.53
N ILE A 3 -9.35 -22.13 -7.27
CA ILE A 3 -8.04 -22.61 -6.83
C ILE A 3 -7.89 -22.18 -5.39
N GLU A 4 -7.72 -23.12 -4.48
CA GLU A 4 -7.60 -22.82 -3.05
C GLU A 4 -6.62 -23.78 -2.39
N GLY A 5 -6.02 -23.34 -1.29
CA GLY A 5 -5.05 -24.14 -0.57
C GLY A 5 -4.32 -23.35 0.52
N PRO A 6 -3.55 -24.05 1.36
CA PRO A 6 -2.74 -23.39 2.35
C PRO A 6 -1.48 -22.79 1.72
N LEU A 7 -1.04 -21.63 2.21
CA LEU A 7 0.13 -20.90 1.70
C LEU A 7 1.45 -21.67 1.86
N ARG A 8 1.48 -22.66 2.75
CA ARG A 8 2.65 -23.53 2.97
C ARG A 8 2.86 -24.57 1.85
N GLU A 9 1.81 -24.89 1.09
CA GLU A 9 1.86 -25.89 0.00
C GLU A 9 2.16 -25.24 -1.34
N LEU A 10 1.57 -24.07 -1.58
CA LEU A 10 1.85 -23.24 -2.74
C LEU A 10 2.08 -21.81 -2.23
N GLY A 11 3.32 -21.34 -2.38
CA GLY A 11 3.69 -20.00 -1.94
C GLY A 11 2.86 -18.95 -2.67
N ILE A 12 2.57 -17.84 -2.00
CA ILE A 12 1.74 -16.79 -2.59
C ILE A 12 2.33 -16.23 -3.89
N HIS A 13 3.66 -16.19 -4.02
CA HIS A 13 4.34 -15.82 -5.26
C HIS A 13 3.96 -16.74 -6.43
N ASP A 14 3.91 -18.06 -6.19
CA ASP A 14 3.56 -19.05 -7.19
C ASP A 14 2.08 -18.92 -7.58
N VAL A 15 1.21 -18.62 -6.62
CA VAL A 15 -0.22 -18.33 -6.88
C VAL A 15 -0.36 -17.14 -7.83
N PHE A 16 0.36 -16.05 -7.57
CA PHE A 16 0.36 -14.87 -8.44
C PHE A 16 0.84 -15.21 -9.86
N GLN A 17 1.95 -15.93 -10.00
CA GLN A 17 2.47 -16.36 -11.30
C GLN A 17 1.49 -17.26 -12.04
N LEU A 18 0.83 -18.19 -11.34
CA LEU A 18 -0.18 -19.06 -11.91
C LEU A 18 -1.36 -18.25 -12.48
N LEU A 19 -1.86 -17.27 -11.73
CA LEU A 19 -2.98 -16.42 -12.16
C LEU A 19 -2.60 -15.53 -13.35
N ASP A 20 -1.37 -15.04 -13.41
CA ASP A 20 -0.83 -14.30 -14.56
C ASP A 20 -0.71 -15.17 -15.81
N LEU A 21 0.00 -16.30 -15.71
CA LEU A 21 0.24 -17.21 -16.83
C LEU A 21 -1.06 -17.78 -17.42
N SER A 22 -2.04 -18.06 -16.55
CA SER A 22 -3.36 -18.55 -16.96
C SER A 22 -4.36 -17.43 -17.27
N ARG A 23 -3.91 -16.16 -17.26
CA ARG A 23 -4.68 -14.98 -17.65
C ARG A 23 -6.03 -14.87 -16.96
N LYS A 24 -6.05 -15.16 -15.64
CA LYS A 24 -7.29 -15.24 -14.87
C LYS A 24 -7.85 -13.86 -14.55
N THR A 25 -9.18 -13.80 -14.53
CA THR A 25 -9.95 -12.65 -14.05
C THR A 25 -10.79 -13.11 -12.86
N GLY A 26 -10.71 -12.37 -11.75
CA GLY A 26 -11.40 -12.75 -10.52
C GLY A 26 -10.77 -12.16 -9.26
N ALA A 27 -11.16 -12.69 -8.11
CA ALA A 27 -10.69 -12.24 -6.80
C ALA A 27 -9.91 -13.35 -6.10
N LEU A 28 -8.66 -13.03 -5.72
CA LEU A 28 -7.83 -13.80 -4.81
C LEU A 28 -8.05 -13.29 -3.40
N ARG A 29 -8.50 -14.16 -2.51
CA ARG A 29 -8.61 -13.91 -1.07
C ARG A 29 -7.50 -14.67 -0.37
N VAL A 30 -6.85 -14.01 0.59
CA VAL A 30 -5.78 -14.60 1.41
C VAL A 30 -6.07 -14.26 2.87
N THR A 31 -6.05 -15.26 3.74
CA THR A 31 -6.29 -15.09 5.18
C THR A 31 -5.12 -15.61 5.99
N SER A 32 -4.72 -14.85 7.01
CA SER A 32 -3.70 -15.22 8.00
C SER A 32 -4.35 -15.22 9.38
N GLU A 33 -4.40 -16.38 10.04
CA GLU A 33 -4.95 -16.50 11.38
C GLU A 33 -4.01 -15.87 12.41
N LEU A 34 -2.69 -16.05 12.24
CA LEU A 34 -1.68 -15.53 13.16
C LEU A 34 -1.68 -14.00 13.21
N ARG A 35 -1.94 -13.34 12.09
CA ARG A 35 -2.03 -11.87 12.00
C ARG A 35 -3.45 -11.35 12.21
N HIS A 36 -4.45 -12.22 12.37
CA HIS A 36 -5.87 -11.85 12.40
C HIS A 36 -6.26 -10.94 11.23
N ASN A 37 -5.75 -11.24 10.03
CA ASN A 37 -5.83 -10.34 8.88
C ASN A 37 -6.27 -11.08 7.60
N GLU A 38 -6.75 -10.31 6.63
CA GLU A 38 -7.20 -10.81 5.33
C GLU A 38 -6.89 -9.80 4.23
N GLY A 39 -6.29 -10.27 3.14
CA GLY A 39 -6.12 -9.51 1.90
C GLY A 39 -7.04 -10.03 0.81
N LYS A 40 -7.57 -9.11 -0.02
CA LYS A 40 -8.30 -9.43 -1.24
C LYS A 40 -7.68 -8.66 -2.41
N ILE A 41 -7.25 -9.39 -3.43
CA ILE A 41 -6.57 -8.86 -4.61
C ILE A 41 -7.38 -9.25 -5.84
N TYR A 42 -7.67 -8.28 -6.68
CA TYR A 42 -8.46 -8.46 -7.89
C TYR A 42 -7.55 -8.52 -9.11
N PHE A 43 -7.78 -9.54 -9.93
CA PHE A 43 -7.07 -9.78 -11.17
C PHE A 43 -8.00 -9.55 -12.36
N ASP A 44 -7.45 -8.96 -13.41
CA ASP A 44 -8.06 -8.87 -14.72
C ASP A 44 -7.07 -9.31 -15.79
N ASN A 45 -7.36 -10.42 -16.46
CA ASN A 45 -6.54 -11.01 -17.50
C ASN A 45 -5.09 -11.24 -17.04
N GLY A 46 -4.92 -11.75 -15.80
CA GLY A 46 -3.63 -12.00 -15.17
C GLY A 46 -2.94 -10.79 -14.54
N VAL A 47 -3.52 -9.59 -14.65
CA VAL A 47 -2.94 -8.34 -14.14
C VAL A 47 -3.66 -7.90 -12.87
N VAL A 48 -2.93 -7.36 -11.89
CA VAL A 48 -3.55 -6.85 -10.66
C VAL A 48 -4.14 -5.46 -10.92
N VAL A 49 -5.41 -5.26 -10.55
CA VAL A 49 -6.14 -4.00 -10.80
C VAL A 49 -6.69 -3.35 -9.53
N SER A 50 -6.81 -4.09 -8.44
CA SER A 50 -7.26 -3.57 -7.15
C SER A 50 -6.80 -4.49 -6.03
N ALA A 51 -6.57 -3.95 -4.83
CA ALA A 51 -6.29 -4.74 -3.65
C ALA A 51 -6.77 -4.02 -2.38
N GLU A 52 -7.21 -4.81 -1.40
CA GLU A 52 -7.69 -4.34 -0.10
C GLU A 52 -7.22 -5.29 1.00
N ILE A 53 -7.03 -4.77 2.21
CA ILE A 53 -6.64 -5.56 3.37
C ILE A 53 -7.43 -5.14 4.60
N ARG A 54 -7.85 -6.11 5.41
CA ARG A 54 -8.73 -5.92 6.57
C ARG A 54 -8.12 -5.02 7.64
N SER A 55 -6.81 -5.13 7.89
CA SER A 55 -6.11 -4.29 8.86
C SER A 55 -6.02 -2.83 8.44
N ASN A 56 -6.13 -2.56 7.13
CA ASN A 56 -5.89 -1.26 6.55
C ASN A 56 -6.88 -0.97 5.42
N PRO A 57 -8.21 -1.01 5.66
CA PRO A 57 -9.20 -0.80 4.63
C PRO A 57 -9.39 0.71 4.45
N HIS A 58 -8.31 1.47 4.30
CA HIS A 58 -8.42 2.92 4.17
C HIS A 58 -9.09 3.23 2.84
N PRO A 59 -10.28 3.83 2.86
CA PRO A 59 -10.90 4.30 1.63
C PRO A 59 -9.99 5.37 1.02
N LEU A 60 -9.88 5.39 -0.31
CA LEU A 60 -9.07 6.37 -1.05
C LEU A 60 -9.18 7.80 -0.48
N GLY A 61 -10.39 8.25 -0.13
CA GLY A 61 -10.62 9.57 0.45
C GLY A 61 -9.89 9.83 1.78
N ALA A 62 -9.81 8.84 2.67
CA ALA A 62 -9.07 8.97 3.93
C ALA A 62 -7.56 9.06 3.69
N LEU A 63 -7.04 8.30 2.71
CA LEU A 63 -5.63 8.38 2.30
C LEU A 63 -5.29 9.73 1.71
N LEU A 64 -6.11 10.23 0.80
CA LEU A 64 -5.92 11.55 0.17
C LEU A 64 -6.00 12.68 1.20
N LEU A 65 -6.89 12.57 2.18
CA LEU A 65 -6.98 13.55 3.27
C LEU A 65 -5.73 13.53 4.14
N ARG A 66 -5.29 12.35 4.58
CA ARG A 66 -4.12 12.20 5.46
C ARG A 66 -2.82 12.68 4.81
N THR A 67 -2.67 12.42 3.51
CA THR A 67 -1.50 12.86 2.73
C THR A 67 -1.57 14.35 2.33
N GLY A 68 -2.59 15.09 2.79
CA GLY A 68 -2.77 16.51 2.49
C GLY A 68 -3.12 16.80 1.03
N LYS A 69 -3.52 15.77 0.25
CA LYS A 69 -3.87 15.90 -1.18
C LYS A 69 -5.24 16.50 -1.41
N ILE A 70 -6.14 16.38 -0.43
CA ILE A 70 -7.46 17.00 -0.43
C ILE A 70 -7.75 17.57 0.96
N ALA A 71 -8.59 18.58 1.06
CA ALA A 71 -9.10 19.06 2.34
C ALA A 71 -10.30 18.22 2.81
N GLU A 72 -10.60 18.25 4.11
CA GLU A 72 -11.77 17.57 4.68
C GLU A 72 -13.08 18.03 4.02
N ALA A 73 -13.19 19.33 3.76
CA ALA A 73 -14.33 19.92 3.06
C ALA A 73 -14.47 19.43 1.60
N ASP A 74 -13.38 19.04 0.94
CA ASP A 74 -13.44 18.47 -0.42
C ASP A 74 -13.97 17.03 -0.39
N LEU A 75 -13.50 16.25 0.60
CA LEU A 75 -13.93 14.88 0.81
C LEU A 75 -15.42 14.81 1.15
N GLU A 76 -15.90 15.69 2.03
CA GLU A 76 -17.32 15.76 2.42
C GLU A 76 -18.19 16.12 1.21
N ARG A 77 -17.82 17.16 0.46
CA ARG A 77 -18.50 17.54 -0.80
C ARG A 77 -18.57 16.38 -1.80
N ALA A 78 -17.47 15.65 -1.97
CA ALA A 78 -17.44 14.52 -2.89
C ALA A 78 -18.34 13.36 -2.43
N ARG A 79 -18.39 13.07 -1.12
CA ARG A 79 -19.29 12.06 -0.54
C ARG A 79 -20.76 12.44 -0.69
N ASP A 80 -21.10 13.70 -0.43
CA ASP A 80 -22.46 14.21 -0.62
C ASP A 80 -22.92 14.05 -2.07
N MET A 81 -22.05 14.35 -3.03
CA MET A 81 -22.32 14.15 -4.45
C MET A 81 -22.54 12.68 -4.78
N GLN A 82 -21.70 11.78 -4.25
CA GLN A 82 -21.83 10.34 -4.46
C GLN A 82 -23.13 9.76 -3.89
N GLN A 83 -23.62 10.30 -2.78
CA GLN A 83 -24.86 9.86 -2.13
C GLN A 83 -26.14 10.38 -2.81
N ARG A 84 -26.03 11.39 -3.70
CA ARG A 84 -27.18 11.87 -4.47
C ARG A 84 -27.67 10.76 -5.41
N GLN A 85 -28.97 10.49 -5.39
CA GLN A 85 -29.59 9.47 -6.25
C GLN A 85 -29.20 9.68 -7.72
N GLY A 86 -28.56 8.65 -8.30
CA GLY A 86 -28.24 8.59 -9.72
C GLY A 86 -26.78 8.86 -10.09
N ASP A 87 -25.94 9.36 -9.16
CA ASP A 87 -24.51 9.48 -9.43
C ASP A 87 -23.82 8.13 -9.24
N LYS A 88 -23.32 7.55 -10.35
CA LYS A 88 -22.62 6.27 -10.34
C LYS A 88 -21.11 6.42 -10.18
N ARG A 89 -20.61 7.65 -10.17
CA ARG A 89 -19.17 7.91 -10.16
C ARG A 89 -18.53 7.47 -8.85
N ARG A 90 -17.28 7.01 -8.95
CA ARG A 90 -16.46 6.70 -7.79
C ARG A 90 -15.96 7.98 -7.12
N LEU A 91 -15.61 7.89 -5.83
CA LEU A 91 -15.15 9.04 -5.06
C LEU A 91 -13.96 9.75 -5.72
N GLY A 92 -13.01 9.00 -6.28
CA GLY A 92 -11.87 9.55 -7.02
C GLY A 92 -12.28 10.36 -8.25
N GLU A 93 -13.22 9.87 -9.05
CA GLU A 93 -13.73 10.57 -10.24
C GLU A 93 -14.43 11.88 -9.87
N ILE A 94 -15.16 11.88 -8.75
CA ILE A 94 -15.83 13.07 -8.23
C ILE A 94 -14.78 14.10 -7.78
N LEU A 95 -13.75 13.67 -7.03
CA LEU A 95 -12.67 14.55 -6.59
C LEU A 95 -11.90 15.15 -7.78
N VAL A 96 -11.67 14.37 -8.84
CA VAL A 96 -11.06 14.88 -10.08
C VAL A 96 -11.97 15.87 -10.80
N ALA A 97 -13.27 15.59 -10.89
CA ALA A 97 -14.25 16.48 -11.51
C ALA A 97 -14.42 17.80 -10.73
N LEU A 98 -14.21 17.78 -9.41
CA LEU A 98 -14.17 18.97 -8.57
C LEU A 98 -12.90 19.81 -8.73
N GLY A 99 -11.88 19.27 -9.42
CA GLY A 99 -10.60 19.94 -9.64
C GLY A 99 -9.70 20.02 -8.39
N VAL A 100 -10.03 19.28 -7.33
CA VAL A 100 -9.26 19.29 -6.07
C VAL A 100 -8.06 18.36 -6.11
N ILE A 101 -8.06 17.39 -7.03
CA ILE A 101 -6.97 16.44 -7.25
C ILE A 101 -6.89 16.08 -8.73
N THR A 102 -5.69 15.77 -9.21
CA THR A 102 -5.52 15.31 -10.59
C THR A 102 -5.76 13.80 -10.74
N GLN A 103 -6.17 13.37 -11.93
CA GLN A 103 -6.32 11.94 -12.25
C GLN A 103 -5.02 11.16 -11.99
N ARG A 104 -3.86 11.76 -12.31
CA ARG A 104 -2.54 11.15 -12.08
C ARG A 104 -2.24 10.92 -10.60
N GLU A 105 -2.67 11.82 -9.73
CA GLU A 105 -2.46 11.66 -8.28
C GLU A 105 -3.36 10.58 -7.69
N VAL A 106 -4.62 10.50 -8.17
CA VAL A 106 -5.53 9.39 -7.80
C VAL A 106 -4.93 8.05 -8.24
N GLU A 107 -4.47 7.94 -9.48
CA GLU A 107 -3.83 6.73 -10.01
C GLU A 107 -2.57 6.36 -9.22
N ARG A 108 -1.72 7.34 -8.89
CA ARG A 108 -0.53 7.12 -8.06
C ARG A 108 -0.89 6.59 -6.67
N GLN A 109 -1.94 7.13 -6.05
CA GLN A 109 -2.37 6.70 -4.72
C GLN A 109 -2.94 5.28 -4.75
N ILE A 110 -3.71 4.94 -5.78
CA ILE A 110 -4.26 3.59 -5.93
C ILE A 110 -3.14 2.58 -6.23
N HIS A 111 -2.16 2.94 -7.08
CA HIS A 111 -0.99 2.10 -7.33
C HIS A 111 -0.25 1.77 -6.04
N PHE A 112 0.06 2.79 -5.25
CA PHE A 112 0.71 2.64 -3.95
C PHE A 112 -0.09 1.73 -3.01
N GLN A 113 -1.42 1.91 -2.93
CA GLN A 113 -2.28 1.07 -2.10
C GLN A 113 -2.25 -0.40 -2.54
N ILE A 114 -2.27 -0.66 -3.86
CA ILE A 114 -2.20 -2.03 -4.39
C ILE A 114 -0.88 -2.68 -3.99
N GLU A 115 0.23 -1.98 -4.19
CA GLU A 115 1.56 -2.45 -3.81
C GLU A 115 1.65 -2.80 -2.32
N GLU A 116 1.21 -1.90 -1.43
CA GLU A 116 1.27 -2.15 0.01
C GLU A 116 0.47 -3.39 0.44
N VAL A 117 -0.74 -3.58 -0.12
CA VAL A 117 -1.54 -4.77 0.17
C VAL A 117 -0.86 -6.02 -0.37
N VAL A 118 -0.36 -5.98 -1.61
CA VAL A 118 0.30 -7.11 -2.25
C VAL A 118 1.55 -7.51 -1.47
N PHE A 119 2.39 -6.55 -1.06
CA PHE A 119 3.62 -6.83 -0.32
C PHE A 119 3.36 -7.34 1.09
N GLU A 120 2.36 -6.80 1.77
CA GLU A 120 1.93 -7.32 3.07
C GLU A 120 1.50 -8.79 2.93
N VAL A 121 0.63 -9.12 1.97
CA VAL A 121 0.18 -10.49 1.72
C VAL A 121 1.34 -11.40 1.28
N MET A 122 2.29 -10.89 0.49
CA MET A 122 3.50 -11.63 0.10
C MET A 122 4.41 -11.97 1.27
N SER A 123 4.39 -11.19 2.35
CA SER A 123 5.16 -11.47 3.58
C SER A 123 4.56 -12.60 4.43
N TRP A 124 3.38 -13.11 4.07
CA TRP A 124 2.70 -14.14 4.84
C TRP A 124 3.21 -15.54 4.47
N ASN A 125 3.97 -16.14 5.37
CA ASN A 125 4.46 -17.52 5.25
C ASN A 125 3.43 -18.58 5.74
N GLU A 126 2.27 -18.14 6.20
CA GLU A 126 1.19 -18.98 6.70
C GLU A 126 -0.15 -18.40 6.28
N GLY A 127 -1.15 -19.26 6.18
CA GLY A 127 -2.52 -18.87 5.90
C GLY A 127 -3.17 -19.76 4.86
N TYR A 128 -4.31 -19.29 4.35
CA TYR A 128 -5.09 -19.97 3.33
C TYR A 128 -5.45 -18.97 2.23
N PHE A 129 -5.31 -19.39 0.98
CA PHE A 129 -5.73 -18.61 -0.17
C PHE A 129 -6.91 -19.29 -0.87
N SER A 130 -7.77 -18.49 -1.48
CA SER A 130 -8.79 -18.96 -2.40
C SER A 130 -9.00 -17.96 -3.53
N PHE A 131 -9.02 -18.45 -4.76
CA PHE A 131 -9.29 -17.67 -5.95
C PHE A 131 -10.65 -18.05 -6.53
N VAL A 132 -11.48 -17.05 -6.77
CA VAL A 132 -12.78 -17.21 -7.42
C VAL A 132 -12.78 -16.40 -8.71
N GLU A 133 -13.02 -17.07 -9.83
CA GLU A 133 -13.25 -16.39 -11.12
C GLU A 133 -14.53 -15.54 -11.01
N GLU A 134 -14.42 -14.26 -11.35
CA GLU A 134 -15.55 -13.33 -11.35
C GLU A 134 -15.71 -12.75 -12.77
N ALA A 135 -16.95 -12.38 -13.11
CA ALA A 135 -17.19 -11.64 -14.36
C ALA A 135 -16.45 -10.30 -14.31
N GLU A 136 -15.93 -9.84 -15.46
CA GLU A 136 -15.22 -8.55 -15.58
C GLU A 136 -16.00 -7.38 -14.97
N SER A 137 -17.34 -7.40 -15.06
CA SER A 137 -18.22 -6.39 -14.49
C SER A 137 -18.22 -6.31 -12.95
N LYS A 138 -17.69 -7.34 -12.27
CA LYS A 138 -17.55 -7.38 -10.80
C LYS A 138 -16.13 -7.01 -10.34
N VAL A 139 -15.16 -7.07 -11.25
CA VAL A 139 -13.82 -6.59 -11.00
C VAL A 139 -13.86 -5.05 -11.01
N PRO A 140 -13.26 -4.35 -10.04
CA PRO A 140 -13.13 -2.90 -10.06
C PRO A 140 -12.23 -2.43 -11.24
N THR A 141 -12.74 -2.49 -12.47
CA THR A 141 -12.01 -2.16 -13.72
C THR A 141 -12.03 -0.67 -14.05
N GLU A 142 -12.82 0.13 -13.32
CA GLU A 142 -12.88 1.61 -13.45
C GLU A 142 -11.59 2.30 -12.95
N VAL A 143 -10.65 1.53 -12.41
CA VAL A 143 -9.33 2.01 -12.01
C VAL A 143 -8.40 1.87 -13.22
N THR A 144 -7.90 2.98 -13.77
CA THR A 144 -6.89 3.00 -14.85
C THR A 144 -5.62 2.22 -14.50
N VAL A 145 -5.38 1.99 -13.21
CA VAL A 145 -4.19 1.32 -12.68
C VAL A 145 -4.26 -0.18 -12.96
N ARG A 146 -3.27 -0.65 -13.71
CA ARG A 146 -3.06 -2.07 -14.01
C ARG A 146 -1.59 -2.37 -13.72
N ILE A 147 -1.32 -3.23 -12.75
CA ILE A 147 0.04 -3.56 -12.32
C ILE A 147 0.35 -5.01 -12.73
N PRO A 148 1.30 -5.23 -13.65
CA PRO A 148 1.74 -6.57 -14.01
C PRO A 148 2.26 -7.32 -12.79
N VAL A 149 1.93 -8.61 -12.70
CA VAL A 149 2.39 -9.48 -11.61
C VAL A 149 3.91 -9.52 -11.54
N GLU A 150 4.59 -9.60 -12.68
CA GLU A 150 6.06 -9.56 -12.73
C GLU A 150 6.64 -8.30 -12.09
N ALA A 151 6.05 -7.13 -12.33
CA ALA A 151 6.50 -5.88 -11.73
C ALA A 151 6.39 -5.91 -10.20
N LEU A 152 5.26 -6.43 -9.68
CA LEU A 152 5.06 -6.63 -8.24
C LEU A 152 6.08 -7.62 -7.67
N LEU A 153 6.31 -8.76 -8.32
CA LEU A 153 7.26 -9.76 -7.83
C LEU A 153 8.70 -9.24 -7.83
N MET A 154 9.12 -8.52 -8.88
CA MET A 154 10.44 -7.91 -8.95
C MET A 154 10.63 -6.83 -7.88
N GLU A 155 9.64 -5.98 -7.69
CA GLU A 155 9.68 -4.94 -6.67
C GLU A 155 9.68 -5.55 -5.25
N GLY A 156 8.90 -6.61 -5.02
CA GLY A 156 8.92 -7.37 -3.77
C GLY A 156 10.30 -7.96 -3.48
N ALA A 157 10.93 -8.60 -4.47
CA ALA A 157 12.29 -9.13 -4.34
C ALA A 157 13.32 -8.03 -4.04
N ARG A 158 13.21 -6.86 -4.71
CA ARG A 158 14.05 -5.69 -4.44
C ARG A 158 13.88 -5.20 -3.00
N ARG A 159 12.64 -5.09 -2.51
CA ARG A 159 12.34 -4.65 -1.14
C ARG A 159 12.91 -5.63 -0.10
N ILE A 160 12.83 -6.93 -0.35
CA ILE A 160 13.41 -7.96 0.54
C ILE A 160 14.94 -7.82 0.61
N ASP A 161 15.63 -7.68 -0.54
CA ASP A 161 17.09 -7.49 -0.56
C ASP A 161 17.49 -6.20 0.17
N GLU A 162 16.79 -5.10 -0.08
CA GLU A 162 17.06 -3.83 0.60
C GLU A 162 16.77 -3.91 2.11
N TRP A 163 15.69 -4.59 2.51
CA TRP A 163 15.36 -4.77 3.92
C TRP A 163 16.44 -5.54 4.67
N SER A 164 17.04 -6.56 4.04
CA SER A 164 18.14 -7.32 4.65
C SER A 164 19.34 -6.46 5.06
N ARG A 165 19.54 -5.32 4.38
CA ARG A 165 20.60 -4.35 4.70
C ARG A 165 20.18 -3.44 5.87
N ILE A 166 18.89 -3.09 5.91
CA ILE A 166 18.28 -2.20 6.91
C ILE A 166 18.12 -2.92 8.27
N GLU A 167 17.80 -4.22 8.26
CA GLU A 167 17.43 -5.01 9.44
C GLU A 167 18.49 -5.00 10.55
N ASN A 168 19.78 -4.85 10.19
CA ASN A 168 20.87 -4.73 11.16
C ASN A 168 20.75 -3.51 12.11
N ARG A 169 20.08 -2.44 11.66
CA ARG A 169 19.90 -1.19 12.43
C ARG A 169 18.44 -0.95 12.79
N ILE A 170 17.49 -1.40 11.95
CA ILE A 170 16.05 -1.33 12.19
C ILE A 170 15.49 -2.76 12.10
N PRO A 171 15.59 -3.56 13.18
CA PRO A 171 15.20 -4.98 13.15
C PRO A 171 13.71 -5.21 12.90
N HIS A 172 12.87 -4.23 13.25
CA HIS A 172 11.44 -4.28 12.97
C HIS A 172 10.84 -2.87 12.96
N VAL A 173 9.69 -2.71 12.30
CA VAL A 173 8.98 -1.43 12.17
C VAL A 173 8.38 -0.89 13.48
N GLY A 174 8.39 -1.70 14.55
CA GLY A 174 8.03 -1.26 15.91
C GLY A 174 9.12 -0.45 16.63
N VAL A 175 10.31 -0.26 16.05
CA VAL A 175 11.39 0.52 16.66
C VAL A 175 10.97 1.99 16.76
N VAL A 176 11.31 2.64 17.88
CA VAL A 176 11.07 4.06 18.11
C VAL A 176 12.39 4.82 17.91
N PRO A 177 12.55 5.57 16.79
CA PRO A 177 13.74 6.38 16.58
C PRO A 177 13.81 7.55 17.56
N SER A 178 15.03 7.98 17.88
CA SER A 178 15.29 9.19 18.66
C SER A 178 16.45 9.98 18.04
N LEU A 179 16.42 11.30 18.18
CA LEU A 179 17.49 12.15 17.68
C LEU A 179 18.72 11.99 18.57
N ALA A 180 19.85 11.66 17.95
CA ALA A 180 21.12 11.63 18.66
C ALA A 180 21.52 13.06 19.06
N PRO A 181 22.19 13.24 20.22
CA PRO A 181 22.74 14.53 20.58
C PRO A 181 23.74 15.01 19.50
N PRO A 182 23.81 16.32 19.22
CA PRO A 182 24.72 16.84 18.21
C PRO A 182 26.17 16.50 18.58
N PRO A 183 27.02 16.15 17.58
CA PRO A 183 28.41 15.81 17.84
C PRO A 183 29.14 16.99 18.51
N GLN A 184 29.99 16.67 19.51
CA GLN A 184 30.81 17.67 20.18
C GLN A 184 31.88 18.19 19.21
N GLY A 185 31.64 19.36 18.61
CA GLY A 185 32.54 19.93 17.59
C GLY A 185 31.87 20.81 16.53
N GLY A 186 30.55 20.99 16.59
CA GLY A 186 29.79 21.70 15.58
C GLY A 186 29.36 20.72 14.49
N GLY A 187 28.11 20.28 14.56
CA GLY A 187 27.52 19.52 13.46
C GLY A 187 27.54 20.38 12.20
N GLY A 188 28.05 19.81 11.09
CA GLY A 188 27.91 20.45 9.79
C GLY A 188 26.44 20.69 9.47
N GLU A 189 26.17 21.57 8.50
CA GLU A 189 24.81 21.74 7.99
C GLU A 189 24.29 20.39 7.48
N LEU A 190 23.09 20.02 7.94
CA LEU A 190 22.38 18.84 7.49
C LEU A 190 21.79 19.15 6.11
N ASP A 191 22.41 18.63 5.06
CA ASP A 191 21.85 18.66 3.71
C ASP A 191 20.93 17.46 3.52
N LEU A 192 19.67 17.63 3.94
CA LEU A 192 18.64 16.60 3.83
C LEU A 192 17.71 16.90 2.67
N LEU A 193 17.31 15.84 1.98
CA LEU A 193 16.25 15.88 0.99
C LEU A 193 14.90 16.18 1.67
N PRO A 194 13.92 16.75 0.95
CA PRO A 194 12.60 17.02 1.52
C PRO A 194 11.95 15.79 2.21
N PRO A 195 12.03 14.56 1.66
CA PRO A 195 11.46 13.40 2.33
C PRO A 195 12.14 13.01 3.64
N GLU A 196 13.43 13.31 3.79
CA GLU A 196 14.21 13.06 5.00
C GLU A 196 13.85 14.08 6.09
N TRP A 197 13.69 15.35 5.70
CA TRP A 197 13.19 16.40 6.59
C TRP A 197 11.81 16.07 7.16
N GLU A 198 10.88 15.58 6.34
CA GLU A 198 9.54 15.19 6.79
C GLU A 198 9.57 14.07 7.82
N VAL A 199 10.43 13.05 7.62
CA VAL A 199 10.60 11.96 8.59
C VAL A 199 11.21 12.51 9.88
N LEU A 200 12.30 13.27 9.78
CA LEU A 200 13.03 13.81 10.92
C LEU A 200 12.16 14.74 11.78
N ALA A 201 11.30 15.55 11.16
CA ALA A 201 10.40 16.47 11.85
C ALA A 201 9.34 15.77 12.72
N LEU A 202 9.02 14.50 12.46
CA LEU A 202 8.05 13.72 13.23
C LEU A 202 8.69 12.84 14.31
N ILE A 203 10.02 12.75 14.36
CA ILE A 203 10.74 11.97 15.39
C ILE A 203 10.66 12.72 16.73
N ASP A 204 9.89 12.16 17.66
CA ASP A 204 9.68 12.68 19.01
C ASP A 204 10.24 11.76 20.11
N GLY A 205 10.75 10.57 19.75
CA GLY A 205 11.19 9.57 20.70
C GLY A 205 10.06 8.70 21.28
N GLU A 206 8.83 8.83 20.77
CA GLU A 206 7.67 8.03 21.19
C GLU A 206 7.05 7.24 20.03
N ARG A 207 6.98 7.83 18.82
CA ARG A 207 6.41 7.16 17.64
C ARG A 207 7.34 6.09 17.09
N SER A 208 6.79 4.91 16.80
CA SER A 208 7.52 3.86 16.08
C SER A 208 7.68 4.18 14.58
N VAL A 209 8.56 3.48 13.87
CA VAL A 209 8.71 3.57 12.40
C VAL A 209 7.35 3.39 11.70
N ARG A 210 6.55 2.40 12.14
CA ARG A 210 5.18 2.21 11.63
C ARG A 210 4.27 3.40 11.92
N GLY A 211 4.40 4.00 13.10
CA GLY A 211 3.66 5.21 13.46
C GLY A 211 4.00 6.39 12.54
N LEU A 212 5.29 6.59 12.25
CA LEU A 212 5.78 7.60 11.32
C LEU A 212 5.28 7.35 9.89
N ALA A 213 5.35 6.11 9.41
CA ALA A 213 4.84 5.72 8.09
C ALA A 213 3.33 5.96 7.96
N THR A 214 2.56 5.61 9.00
CA THR A 214 1.12 5.85 9.06
C THR A 214 0.80 7.34 8.95
N GLU A 215 1.48 8.18 9.74
CA GLU A 215 1.28 9.64 9.77
C GLU A 215 1.65 10.29 8.43
N LEU A 216 2.80 9.92 7.87
CA LEU A 216 3.29 10.44 6.58
C LEU A 216 2.50 9.90 5.38
N GLY A 217 1.68 8.87 5.57
CA GLY A 217 1.02 8.16 4.48
C GLY A 217 2.00 7.49 3.52
N ARG A 218 3.16 7.04 4.05
CA ARG A 218 4.22 6.33 3.31
C ARG A 218 4.27 4.87 3.72
N SER A 219 4.99 4.05 2.97
CA SER A 219 5.17 2.64 3.35
C SER A 219 6.11 2.51 4.54
N ASP A 220 5.90 1.48 5.37
CA ASP A 220 6.81 1.12 6.46
C ASP A 220 8.27 0.98 5.94
N PHE A 221 8.41 0.42 4.73
CA PHE A 221 9.68 0.23 4.04
C PHE A 221 10.38 1.54 3.68
N GLU A 222 9.68 2.50 3.06
CA GLU A 222 10.25 3.80 2.68
C GLU A 222 10.72 4.61 3.89
N VAL A 223 9.93 4.62 4.97
CA VAL A 223 10.32 5.32 6.19
C VAL A 223 11.53 4.66 6.84
N ALA A 224 11.55 3.33 6.95
CA ALA A 224 12.72 2.62 7.45
C ALA A 224 13.97 2.88 6.61
N LYS A 225 13.84 2.88 5.27
CA LYS A 225 14.95 3.21 4.36
C LYS A 225 15.44 4.64 4.54
N THR A 226 14.53 5.60 4.71
CA THR A 226 14.87 7.00 4.99
C THR A 226 15.64 7.11 6.31
N LEU A 227 15.14 6.49 7.38
CA LEU A 227 15.81 6.47 8.69
C LEU A 227 17.16 5.77 8.66
N PHE A 228 17.33 4.74 7.82
CA PHE A 228 18.61 4.04 7.67
C PHE A 228 19.67 4.91 6.96
N GLY A 229 19.24 5.79 6.05
CA GLY A 229 20.11 6.75 5.37
C GLY A 229 20.57 7.93 6.23
N LEU A 230 19.85 8.20 7.33
CA LEU A 230 20.19 9.20 8.36
C LEU A 230 21.24 8.68 9.37
#